data_AF-A0A7C3C0L7-F1
#
_entry.id   AF-A0A7C3C0L7-F1
#
_cell.length_a   1.000
_cell.length_b   1.000
_cell.length_c   1.000
_cell.angle_alpha   90.00
_cell.angle_beta   90.00
_cell.angle_gamma   90.00
#
_symmetry.space_group_name_H-M   'P 1'
#
loop_
_entity.id
_entity.type
_entity.pdbx_description
1 polymer ?
#
loop_
_entity_poly.entity_id
_entity_poly.type
_entity_poly.pdbx_seq_one_letter_code
_entity_poly.pdbx_strand_id
1 'polypeptide(L)'
;QKHYWHLLLHMNGDVSEIDDPNFFFAKNGATDPAAELQATLEAFFSDEVKDDNSSICKFPARYFWLKKELHATNFPTATCKEYEKIFQRVDPKSATLVFPAAHINSPASMFGHTFLRINSSFNSKLLSYAVNYAANADAEKENGIVFAIKGLVGGYYGRYSLLPYYEKLKEYRDSEQRDIWEYDLNLTQEETVAMFRHIWELNGTNSFYYFFTENCSYNMLWLLEVARPTLQLRDKFTYQVIPLETVHVVKQAGIITAEHYRPSKRTKLLKYETLLDEKLNTLPIQLVEGKIKASQIENNRAIDIDQKRYILESGVEYLEYQYSRGKIKKDDYLELFHEMTTERAKLGITKPLDIKTPPNPINGHRAFRTQLGAGIKDGDFVGYLGVRPAYHDLEDSEYGFLRGTQIEFLNLLASTSKKETKIEEATIISIVSIAQRSLFFKNFSWRTKIGWDNDYLTQNPTFGFSVGAGFSWGNELGFFYVLGDPVLYQNSKFHAGVGGSIGCNVDKYKDFNTNVEFTQRVYDSGETQMLIKASQGFRLSQNKQIVLKYDYKDKIAVEKKKDEQTFRIMLKYYF
;
A
#
# COMPACT_ATOMS: atom_id res chain seq x y z
N GLN A 1 11.73 1.22 -33.83
CA GLN A 1 10.73 2.29 -33.60
C GLN A 1 9.31 1.75 -33.34
N LYS A 2 8.95 0.51 -33.74
CA LYS A 2 7.68 -0.16 -33.34
C LYS A 2 7.39 -0.07 -31.83
N HIS A 3 8.41 -0.24 -30.99
CA HIS A 3 8.26 -0.21 -29.53
C HIS A 3 7.63 1.08 -28.97
N TYR A 4 8.09 2.27 -29.37
CA TYR A 4 7.56 3.52 -28.80
C TYR A 4 6.10 3.76 -29.21
N TRP A 5 5.74 3.39 -30.44
CA TRP A 5 4.35 3.45 -30.87
C TRP A 5 3.45 2.55 -30.02
N HIS A 6 3.91 1.34 -29.71
CA HIS A 6 3.19 0.44 -28.81
C HIS A 6 3.05 1.03 -27.41
N LEU A 7 4.06 1.74 -26.91
CA LEU A 7 3.97 2.47 -25.63
C LEU A 7 2.88 3.54 -25.65
N LEU A 8 2.80 4.35 -26.72
CA LEU A 8 1.77 5.38 -26.86
C LEU A 8 0.35 4.79 -27.02
N LEU A 9 0.23 3.54 -27.43
CA LEU A 9 -1.05 2.84 -27.58
C LEU A 9 -1.36 1.88 -26.42
N HIS A 10 -0.51 1.81 -25.40
CA HIS A 10 -0.61 0.86 -24.28
C HIS A 10 -0.74 -0.60 -24.76
N MET A 11 0.03 -0.98 -25.78
CA MET A 11 -0.03 -2.31 -26.39
C MET A 11 0.84 -3.35 -25.68
N ASN A 12 0.19 -4.42 -25.24
CA ASN A 12 0.82 -5.66 -24.80
C ASN A 12 0.77 -6.67 -25.97
N GLY A 13 1.91 -6.91 -26.60
CA GLY A 13 1.92 -7.50 -27.95
C GLY A 13 1.37 -6.51 -28.97
N ASP A 14 0.36 -6.92 -29.73
CA ASP A 14 -0.36 -6.06 -30.69
C ASP A 14 -1.78 -5.67 -30.18
N VAL A 15 -2.09 -5.91 -28.90
CA VAL A 15 -3.40 -5.60 -28.29
C VAL A 15 -3.23 -4.52 -27.22
N SER A 16 -4.05 -3.47 -27.31
CA SER A 16 -4.09 -2.37 -26.34
C SER A 16 -4.80 -2.75 -25.04
N GLU A 17 -4.25 -2.29 -23.92
CA GLU A 17 -4.87 -2.30 -22.58
C GLU A 17 -5.74 -1.05 -22.31
N ILE A 18 -5.84 -0.13 -23.28
CA ILE A 18 -6.87 0.92 -23.30
C ILE A 18 -8.11 0.41 -24.03
N ASP A 19 -9.23 0.42 -23.32
CA ASP A 19 -10.53 -0.11 -23.80
C ASP A 19 -11.44 0.97 -24.40
N ASP A 20 -11.10 2.25 -24.24
CA ASP A 20 -11.92 3.36 -24.73
C ASP A 20 -11.79 3.55 -26.25
N PRO A 21 -12.85 3.33 -27.04
CA PRO A 21 -12.79 3.50 -28.49
C PRO A 21 -12.44 4.93 -28.92
N ASN A 22 -12.72 5.94 -28.08
CA ASN A 22 -12.40 7.34 -28.40
C ASN A 22 -10.90 7.66 -28.33
N PHE A 23 -10.09 6.75 -27.77
CA PHE A 23 -8.64 6.88 -27.76
C PHE A 23 -8.01 6.53 -29.12
N PHE A 24 -8.72 5.80 -29.97
CA PHE A 24 -8.23 5.35 -31.27
C PHE A 24 -8.89 6.12 -32.42
N PHE A 25 -8.12 6.48 -33.44
CA PHE A 25 -8.66 7.03 -34.67
C PHE A 25 -9.20 5.92 -35.59
N ALA A 26 -8.50 4.78 -35.66
CA ALA A 26 -8.94 3.62 -36.42
C ALA A 26 -9.92 2.77 -35.61
N LYS A 27 -10.98 2.26 -36.27
CA LYS A 27 -11.96 1.38 -35.62
C LYS A 27 -11.34 0.10 -35.03
N ASN A 28 -10.27 -0.40 -35.63
CA ASN A 28 -9.50 -1.55 -35.17
C ASN A 28 -8.17 -1.16 -34.50
N GLY A 29 -7.97 0.13 -34.18
CA GLY A 29 -6.68 0.66 -33.71
C GLY A 29 -6.17 0.04 -32.41
N ALA A 30 -7.07 -0.46 -31.57
CA ALA A 30 -6.73 -1.20 -30.35
C ALA A 30 -6.04 -2.56 -30.62
N THR A 31 -6.14 -3.10 -31.83
CA THR A 31 -5.60 -4.43 -32.21
C THR A 31 -4.76 -4.41 -33.48
N ASP A 32 -4.64 -3.24 -34.12
CA ASP A 32 -3.88 -3.03 -35.35
C ASP A 32 -3.10 -1.72 -35.25
N PRO A 33 -1.86 -1.76 -34.71
CA PRO A 33 -1.04 -0.56 -34.57
C PRO A 33 -0.72 0.11 -35.90
N ALA A 34 -0.71 -0.63 -37.02
CA ALA A 34 -0.41 -0.07 -38.33
C ALA A 34 -1.60 0.74 -38.85
N ALA A 35 -2.82 0.21 -38.71
CA ALA A 35 -4.04 0.94 -39.02
C ALA A 35 -4.18 2.21 -38.17
N GLU A 36 -3.89 2.13 -36.87
CA GLU A 36 -3.93 3.30 -35.99
C GLU A 36 -2.89 4.37 -36.37
N LEU A 37 -1.70 3.95 -36.78
CA LEU A 37 -0.65 4.86 -37.24
C LEU A 37 -1.08 5.64 -38.48
N GLN A 38 -1.65 4.94 -39.46
CA GLN A 38 -2.16 5.56 -40.69
C GLN A 38 -3.32 6.51 -40.38
N ALA A 39 -4.31 6.07 -39.58
CA ALA A 39 -5.44 6.90 -39.21
C ALA A 39 -5.03 8.14 -38.39
N THR A 40 -4.01 8.01 -37.52
CA THR A 40 -3.44 9.15 -36.78
C THR A 40 -2.83 10.19 -37.73
N LEU A 41 -2.08 9.74 -38.75
CA LEU A 41 -1.52 10.64 -39.75
C LEU A 41 -2.64 11.32 -40.55
N GLU A 42 -3.59 10.56 -41.07
CA GLU A 42 -4.75 11.11 -41.80
C GLU A 42 -5.48 12.18 -40.97
N ALA A 43 -5.77 11.89 -39.70
CA ALA A 43 -6.44 12.81 -38.79
C ALA A 43 -5.69 14.14 -38.61
N PHE A 44 -4.36 14.10 -38.42
CA PHE A 44 -3.55 15.32 -38.27
C PHE A 44 -3.56 16.23 -39.50
N PHE A 45 -3.71 15.66 -40.70
CA PHE A 45 -3.77 16.44 -41.95
C PHE A 45 -5.19 16.83 -42.35
N SER A 46 -6.22 16.14 -41.85
CA SER A 46 -7.62 16.36 -42.22
C SER A 46 -8.37 17.39 -41.38
N ASP A 47 -7.83 17.83 -40.23
CA ASP A 47 -8.49 18.82 -39.37
C ASP A 47 -8.76 20.14 -40.12
N GLU A 48 -10.04 20.43 -40.40
CA GLU A 48 -10.47 21.66 -41.08
C GLU A 48 -10.27 22.90 -40.18
N VAL A 49 -10.57 22.74 -38.88
CA VAL A 49 -10.42 23.77 -37.86
C VAL A 49 -9.21 23.43 -37.00
N LYS A 50 -8.29 24.39 -36.88
CA LYS A 50 -6.96 24.25 -36.24
C LYS A 50 -6.92 24.86 -34.84
N ASP A 51 -7.80 24.38 -33.96
CA ASP A 51 -8.01 24.86 -32.59
C ASP A 51 -7.81 23.75 -31.53
N ASP A 52 -8.24 23.97 -30.29
CA ASP A 52 -8.09 23.00 -29.18
C ASP A 52 -8.75 21.64 -29.44
N ASN A 53 -9.71 21.54 -30.35
CA ASN A 53 -10.37 20.27 -30.70
C ASN A 53 -9.65 19.47 -31.79
N SER A 54 -8.64 20.06 -32.42
CA SER A 54 -7.84 19.39 -33.45
C SER A 54 -7.21 18.11 -32.91
N SER A 55 -7.09 17.12 -33.78
CA SER A 55 -6.45 15.83 -33.54
C SER A 55 -5.03 16.01 -32.98
N ILE A 56 -4.29 17.01 -33.46
CA ILE A 56 -2.94 17.38 -32.96
C ILE A 56 -2.97 17.79 -31.48
N CYS A 57 -3.99 18.55 -31.07
CA CYS A 57 -4.11 19.06 -29.70
C CYS A 57 -4.62 18.00 -28.73
N LYS A 58 -5.37 17.00 -29.23
CA LYS A 58 -5.77 15.82 -28.46
C LYS A 58 -4.60 14.84 -28.25
N PHE A 59 -3.76 14.66 -29.28
CA PHE A 59 -2.66 13.68 -29.27
C PHE A 59 -1.26 14.30 -29.46
N PRO A 60 -0.81 15.19 -28.55
CA PRO A 60 0.49 15.84 -28.68
C PRO A 60 1.68 14.86 -28.59
N ALA A 61 1.61 13.77 -27.83
CA ALA A 61 2.73 12.82 -27.76
C ALA A 61 2.91 12.10 -29.09
N ARG A 62 1.81 11.61 -29.69
CA ARG A 62 1.80 11.02 -31.03
C ARG A 62 2.29 12.02 -32.07
N TYR A 63 1.80 13.26 -32.03
CA TYR A 63 2.21 14.34 -32.93
C TYR A 63 3.73 14.62 -32.87
N PHE A 64 4.27 14.89 -31.68
CA PHE A 64 5.68 15.23 -31.54
C PHE A 64 6.59 14.05 -31.86
N TRP A 65 6.17 12.81 -31.56
CA TRP A 65 6.89 11.61 -31.94
C TRP A 65 6.92 11.41 -33.46
N LEU A 66 5.76 11.41 -34.12
CA LEU A 66 5.65 11.25 -35.57
C LEU A 66 6.44 12.32 -36.32
N LYS A 67 6.34 13.58 -35.90
CA LYS A 67 7.10 14.68 -36.49
C LYS A 67 8.62 14.44 -36.41
N LYS A 68 9.10 13.90 -35.29
CA LYS A 68 10.51 13.57 -35.08
C LYS A 68 10.96 12.39 -35.95
N GLU A 69 10.22 11.29 -35.95
CA GLU A 69 10.58 10.07 -36.68
C GLU A 69 10.53 10.23 -38.20
N LEU A 70 9.56 11.01 -38.71
CA LEU A 70 9.41 11.26 -40.14
C LEU A 70 10.37 12.34 -40.67
N HIS A 71 11.14 13.00 -39.78
CA HIS A 71 11.94 14.18 -40.12
C HIS A 71 11.15 15.23 -40.93
N ALA A 72 9.85 15.35 -40.64
CA ALA A 72 8.91 16.09 -41.48
C ALA A 72 9.09 17.60 -41.30
N THR A 73 9.49 18.29 -42.37
CA THR A 73 9.59 19.76 -42.39
C THR A 73 8.22 20.43 -42.57
N ASN A 74 7.29 19.77 -43.27
CA ASN A 74 5.94 20.26 -43.58
C ASN A 74 4.85 19.50 -42.80
N PHE A 75 5.02 19.34 -41.49
CA PHE A 75 4.00 18.71 -40.64
C PHE A 75 2.91 19.73 -40.25
N PRO A 76 1.62 19.33 -40.19
CA PRO A 76 0.51 20.24 -39.93
C PRO A 76 0.64 20.88 -38.53
N THR A 77 0.07 22.07 -38.37
CA THR A 77 0.11 22.83 -37.11
C THR A 77 -1.30 23.21 -36.68
N ALA A 78 -1.56 23.18 -35.37
CA ALA A 78 -2.79 23.65 -34.74
C ALA A 78 -2.47 24.57 -33.56
N THR A 79 -3.43 25.41 -33.15
CA THR A 79 -3.28 26.30 -31.98
C THR A 79 -3.93 25.64 -30.77
N CYS A 80 -3.12 25.05 -29.89
CA CYS A 80 -3.59 24.27 -28.74
C CYS A 80 -3.54 25.09 -27.44
N LYS A 81 -4.38 26.12 -27.31
CA LYS A 81 -4.36 27.07 -26.19
C LYS A 81 -4.55 26.40 -24.84
N GLU A 82 -5.49 25.45 -24.72
CA GLU A 82 -5.74 24.78 -23.44
C GLU A 82 -4.58 23.85 -23.05
N TYR A 83 -4.03 23.11 -24.01
CA TYR A 83 -2.82 22.31 -23.79
C TYR A 83 -1.65 23.19 -23.36
N GLU A 84 -1.37 24.28 -24.08
CA GLU A 84 -0.27 25.20 -23.78
C GLU A 84 -0.42 25.83 -22.39
N LYS A 85 -1.62 26.25 -22.03
CA LYS A 85 -1.94 26.82 -20.71
C LYS A 85 -1.68 25.82 -19.59
N ILE A 86 -2.12 24.57 -19.73
CA ILE A 86 -1.88 23.54 -18.72
C ILE A 86 -0.40 23.13 -18.71
N PHE A 87 0.24 23.01 -19.87
CA PHE A 87 1.67 22.72 -19.99
C PHE A 87 2.52 23.77 -19.26
N GLN A 88 2.24 25.06 -19.46
CA GLN A 88 2.92 26.17 -18.77
C GLN A 88 2.65 26.17 -17.27
N ARG A 89 1.42 25.83 -16.86
CA ARG A 89 1.04 25.78 -15.44
C ARG A 89 1.72 24.62 -14.70
N VAL A 90 1.82 23.45 -15.34
CA VAL A 90 2.48 22.26 -14.79
C VAL A 90 3.99 22.41 -14.83
N ASP A 91 4.52 23.03 -15.89
CA ASP A 91 5.96 23.24 -16.14
C ASP A 91 6.80 21.96 -15.90
N PRO A 92 6.58 20.88 -16.67
CA PRO A 92 7.19 19.58 -16.39
C PRO A 92 8.73 19.63 -16.52
N LYS A 93 9.45 19.56 -15.38
CA LYS A 93 10.92 19.58 -15.32
C LYS A 93 11.55 18.24 -14.97
N SER A 94 10.98 17.54 -13.99
CA SER A 94 11.41 16.20 -13.56
C SER A 94 10.23 15.44 -12.97
N ALA A 95 10.43 14.19 -12.59
CA ALA A 95 9.40 13.38 -11.95
C ALA A 95 9.91 12.68 -10.70
N THR A 96 8.98 12.38 -9.81
CA THR A 96 9.22 11.65 -8.56
C THR A 96 8.18 10.53 -8.47
N LEU A 97 8.63 9.29 -8.25
CA LEU A 97 7.74 8.18 -7.92
C LEU A 97 7.37 8.27 -6.44
N VAL A 98 6.08 8.31 -6.13
CA VAL A 98 5.59 8.44 -4.76
C VAL A 98 4.94 7.13 -4.33
N PHE A 99 5.36 6.60 -3.20
CA PHE A 99 4.83 5.39 -2.58
C PHE A 99 4.32 5.68 -1.17
N PRO A 100 3.00 5.90 -1.00
CA PRO A 100 2.40 5.85 0.32
C PRO A 100 2.36 4.41 0.82
N ALA A 101 2.97 4.19 1.98
CA ALA A 101 3.09 2.88 2.61
C ALA A 101 1.72 2.29 2.98
N ALA A 102 1.70 1.06 3.51
CA ALA A 102 0.48 0.36 3.89
C ALA A 102 -0.39 1.16 4.89
N HIS A 103 -1.72 1.01 4.78
CA HIS A 103 -2.68 1.53 5.76
C HIS A 103 -3.09 0.43 6.75
N ILE A 104 -2.81 0.63 8.04
CA ILE A 104 -3.31 -0.29 9.07
C ILE A 104 -4.84 -0.18 9.21
N ASN A 105 -5.58 -1.29 9.10
CA ASN A 105 -7.06 -1.35 9.10
C ASN A 105 -7.82 -0.92 7.82
N SER A 106 -7.20 -0.93 6.63
CA SER A 106 -7.94 -0.81 5.36
C SER A 106 -7.45 -1.84 4.33
N PRO A 107 -8.16 -2.98 4.14
CA PRO A 107 -7.72 -4.04 3.24
C PRO A 107 -7.38 -3.56 1.82
N ALA A 108 -8.19 -2.64 1.27
CA ALA A 108 -7.97 -2.08 -0.06
C ALA A 108 -6.69 -1.21 -0.16
N SER A 109 -6.25 -0.60 0.94
CA SER A 109 -5.06 0.27 0.99
C SER A 109 -3.84 -0.40 1.65
N MET A 110 -3.97 -1.62 2.19
CA MET A 110 -2.90 -2.31 2.90
C MET A 110 -1.73 -2.72 1.98
N PHE A 111 -1.95 -2.87 0.68
CA PHE A 111 -0.89 -3.13 -0.31
C PHE A 111 -0.02 -1.90 -0.63
N GLY A 112 -0.40 -0.72 -0.14
CA GLY A 112 0.14 0.55 -0.64
C GLY A 112 -0.39 0.85 -2.04
N HIS A 113 0.17 1.89 -2.65
CA HIS A 113 -0.05 2.22 -4.06
C HIS A 113 1.09 3.13 -4.52
N THR A 114 1.29 3.27 -5.83
CA THR A 114 2.24 4.25 -6.38
C THR A 114 1.54 5.24 -7.28
N PHE A 115 2.02 6.48 -7.27
CA PHE A 115 1.63 7.52 -8.22
C PHE A 115 2.85 8.39 -8.58
N LEU A 116 2.76 9.21 -9.62
CA LEU A 116 3.86 10.08 -10.05
C LEU A 116 3.59 11.53 -9.64
N ARG A 117 4.63 12.24 -9.18
CA ARG A 117 4.62 13.70 -9.05
C ARG A 117 5.45 14.31 -10.17
N ILE A 118 4.86 15.24 -10.89
CA ILE A 118 5.56 16.06 -11.90
C ILE A 118 6.07 17.33 -11.21
N ASN A 119 7.40 17.45 -11.14
CA ASN A 119 8.06 18.58 -10.51
C ASN A 119 8.18 19.73 -11.50
N SER A 120 7.95 20.95 -11.01
CA SER A 120 8.07 22.19 -11.77
C SER A 120 9.33 22.96 -11.39
N SER A 121 9.61 24.05 -12.10
CA SER A 121 10.67 25.00 -11.70
C SER A 121 10.33 25.81 -10.44
N PHE A 122 9.09 25.74 -9.96
CA PHE A 122 8.69 26.44 -8.73
C PHE A 122 9.33 25.78 -7.50
N ASN A 123 9.84 26.60 -6.58
CA ASN A 123 10.52 26.10 -5.37
C ASN A 123 9.64 25.27 -4.43
N SER A 124 8.31 25.44 -4.48
CA SER A 124 7.38 24.72 -3.60
C SER A 124 6.87 23.43 -4.23
N LYS A 125 7.25 22.29 -3.65
CA LYS A 125 6.72 20.96 -3.99
C LYS A 125 5.18 20.88 -3.91
N LEU A 126 4.53 21.73 -3.12
CA LEU A 126 3.06 21.73 -2.97
C LEU A 126 2.33 22.29 -4.20
N LEU A 127 3.06 23.03 -5.06
CA LEU A 127 2.54 23.56 -6.32
C LEU A 127 2.73 22.57 -7.49
N SER A 128 3.38 21.44 -7.24
CA SER A 128 3.54 20.35 -8.22
C SER A 128 2.22 19.61 -8.45
N TYR A 129 2.19 18.80 -9.50
CA TYR A 129 1.03 17.99 -9.87
C TYR A 129 1.28 16.50 -9.63
N ALA A 130 0.25 15.79 -9.18
CA ALA A 130 0.22 14.34 -9.05
C ALA A 130 -0.56 13.74 -10.21
N VAL A 131 0.01 12.71 -10.82
CA VAL A 131 -0.62 11.83 -11.80
C VAL A 131 -0.99 10.56 -11.08
N ASN A 132 -2.29 10.28 -10.99
CA ASN A 132 -2.82 9.12 -10.30
C ASN A 132 -3.72 8.31 -11.23
N TYR A 133 -3.76 6.99 -11.03
CA TYR A 133 -4.69 6.10 -11.71
C TYR A 133 -5.54 5.39 -10.66
N ALA A 134 -6.87 5.45 -10.80
CA ALA A 134 -7.79 4.89 -9.81
C ALA A 134 -9.03 4.28 -10.47
N ALA A 135 -9.60 3.27 -9.80
CA ALA A 135 -10.89 2.71 -10.15
C ALA A 135 -12.00 3.75 -9.92
N ASN A 136 -12.86 3.93 -10.92
CA ASN A 136 -14.05 4.76 -10.83
C ASN A 136 -15.18 3.99 -10.13
N ALA A 137 -15.10 3.90 -8.81
CA ALA A 137 -16.12 3.28 -7.97
C ALA A 137 -16.96 4.35 -7.24
N ASP A 138 -18.27 4.13 -7.16
CA ASP A 138 -19.18 5.00 -6.42
C ASP A 138 -19.25 4.55 -4.96
N ALA A 139 -18.40 5.15 -4.12
CA ALA A 139 -18.28 4.81 -2.71
C ALA A 139 -19.57 5.06 -1.90
N GLU A 140 -20.53 5.86 -2.41
CA GLU A 140 -21.81 6.11 -1.74
C GLU A 140 -22.84 5.01 -2.02
N LYS A 141 -22.65 4.22 -3.09
CA LYS A 141 -23.62 3.21 -3.54
C LYS A 141 -23.14 1.77 -3.40
N GLU A 142 -21.85 1.52 -3.19
CA GLU A 142 -21.29 0.17 -3.20
C GLU A 142 -20.83 -0.32 -1.82
N ASN A 143 -21.27 -1.54 -1.47
CA ASN A 143 -20.80 -2.27 -0.28
C ASN A 143 -19.33 -2.71 -0.49
N GLY A 144 -18.50 -2.61 0.55
CA GLY A 144 -17.08 -3.00 0.51
C GLY A 144 -16.81 -4.44 0.03
N ILE A 145 -17.74 -5.39 0.23
CA ILE A 145 -17.62 -6.76 -0.30
C ILE A 145 -17.84 -6.78 -1.82
N VAL A 146 -18.85 -6.05 -2.31
CA VAL A 146 -19.12 -5.91 -3.75
C VAL A 146 -17.94 -5.21 -4.42
N PHE A 147 -17.39 -4.19 -3.77
CA PHE A 147 -16.19 -3.50 -4.23
C PHE A 147 -14.98 -4.43 -4.37
N ALA A 148 -14.71 -5.25 -3.36
CA ALA A 148 -13.64 -6.23 -3.42
C ALA A 148 -13.85 -7.25 -4.56
N ILE A 149 -15.05 -7.84 -4.68
CA ILE A 149 -15.34 -8.84 -5.72
C ILE A 149 -15.23 -8.23 -7.12
N LYS A 150 -15.83 -7.06 -7.36
CA LYS A 150 -15.73 -6.37 -8.65
C LYS A 150 -14.29 -6.00 -8.99
N GLY A 151 -13.52 -5.51 -8.02
CA GLY A 151 -12.11 -5.20 -8.20
C GLY A 151 -11.23 -6.40 -8.57
N LEU A 152 -11.57 -7.59 -8.08
CA LEU A 152 -10.87 -8.84 -8.40
C LEU A 152 -11.15 -9.33 -9.84
N VAL A 153 -12.30 -9.00 -10.42
CA VAL A 153 -12.75 -9.51 -11.74
C VAL A 153 -12.76 -8.44 -12.84
N GLY A 154 -12.21 -7.24 -12.60
CA GLY A 154 -12.18 -6.18 -13.62
C GLY A 154 -13.48 -5.39 -13.76
N GLY A 155 -14.34 -5.38 -12.75
CA GLY A 155 -15.66 -4.77 -12.78
C GLY A 155 -15.69 -3.23 -12.68
N TYR A 156 -14.55 -2.57 -12.80
CA TYR A 156 -14.41 -1.10 -12.73
C TYR A 156 -13.66 -0.57 -13.94
N TYR A 157 -14.01 0.65 -14.36
CA TYR A 157 -13.15 1.42 -15.25
C TYR A 157 -12.13 2.20 -14.42
N GLY A 158 -10.86 2.08 -14.77
CA GLY A 158 -9.78 2.91 -14.26
C GLY A 158 -9.57 4.15 -15.11
N ARG A 159 -9.16 5.25 -14.46
CA ARG A 159 -8.89 6.54 -15.12
C ARG A 159 -7.63 7.20 -14.60
N TYR A 160 -6.90 7.85 -15.49
CA TYR A 160 -5.84 8.78 -15.13
C TYR A 160 -6.46 10.10 -14.64
N SER A 161 -5.78 10.73 -13.69
CA SER A 161 -6.15 12.03 -13.13
C SER A 161 -4.89 12.84 -12.87
N LEU A 162 -4.94 14.13 -13.21
CA LEU A 162 -3.89 15.10 -12.94
C LEU A 162 -4.42 16.12 -11.93
N LEU A 163 -3.92 16.06 -10.71
CA LEU A 163 -4.43 16.83 -9.57
C LEU A 163 -3.29 17.57 -8.86
N PRO A 164 -3.54 18.68 -8.16
CA PRO A 164 -2.51 19.31 -7.32
C PRO A 164 -1.95 18.34 -6.28
N TYR A 165 -0.63 18.31 -6.11
CA TYR A 165 0.04 17.35 -5.22
C TYR A 165 -0.39 17.49 -3.75
N TYR A 166 -0.70 18.71 -3.29
CA TYR A 166 -1.15 18.94 -1.92
C TYR A 166 -2.46 18.20 -1.60
N GLU A 167 -3.34 17.95 -2.59
CA GLU A 167 -4.59 17.23 -2.39
C GLU A 167 -4.32 15.75 -2.12
N LYS A 168 -3.40 15.15 -2.88
CA LYS A 168 -2.94 13.77 -2.65
C LYS A 168 -2.19 13.61 -1.34
N LEU A 169 -1.39 14.61 -0.97
CA LEU A 169 -0.80 14.63 0.36
C LEU A 169 -1.87 14.68 1.46
N LYS A 170 -2.96 15.44 1.28
CA LYS A 170 -4.07 15.49 2.25
C LYS A 170 -4.82 14.16 2.34
N GLU A 171 -5.09 13.52 1.20
CA GLU A 171 -5.69 12.18 1.17
C GLU A 171 -4.83 11.16 1.93
N TYR A 172 -3.56 11.02 1.54
CA TYR A 172 -2.72 9.94 2.04
C TYR A 172 -2.10 10.18 3.42
N ARG A 173 -1.56 11.38 3.66
CA ARG A 173 -0.94 11.72 4.95
C ARG A 173 -2.01 11.98 6.02
N ASP A 174 -3.08 12.68 5.65
CA ASP A 174 -4.02 13.22 6.64
C ASP A 174 -5.20 12.29 6.89
N SER A 175 -5.91 11.85 5.85
CA SER A 175 -7.07 10.96 6.00
C SER A 175 -6.65 9.51 6.24
N GLU A 176 -5.75 9.01 5.39
CA GLU A 176 -5.31 7.62 5.40
C GLU A 176 -4.14 7.32 6.36
N GLN A 177 -3.57 8.34 7.02
CA GLN A 177 -2.52 8.13 8.04
C GLN A 177 -1.29 7.35 7.53
N ARG A 178 -0.92 7.51 6.26
CA ARG A 178 0.17 6.76 5.63
C ARG A 178 1.42 7.60 5.57
N ASP A 179 2.51 6.99 6.01
CA ASP A 179 3.83 7.52 5.75
C ASP A 179 4.12 7.43 4.25
N ILE A 180 4.82 8.43 3.71
CA ILE A 180 5.06 8.53 2.27
C ILE A 180 6.56 8.49 2.01
N TRP A 181 6.95 7.67 1.03
CA TRP A 181 8.27 7.65 0.44
C TRP A 181 8.23 8.27 -0.95
N GLU A 182 9.10 9.25 -1.20
CA GLU A 182 9.26 9.91 -2.49
C GLU A 182 10.62 9.52 -3.08
N TYR A 183 10.62 9.02 -4.31
CA TYR A 183 11.82 8.61 -5.04
C TYR A 183 12.02 9.53 -6.23
N ASP A 184 12.98 10.44 -6.16
CA ASP A 184 13.29 11.32 -7.27
C ASP A 184 13.90 10.50 -8.41
N LEU A 185 13.40 10.72 -9.63
CA LEU A 185 13.78 9.95 -10.80
C LEU A 185 14.82 10.69 -11.63
N ASN A 186 15.83 9.98 -12.08
CA ASN A 186 16.81 10.42 -13.07
C ASN A 186 16.15 10.44 -14.44
N LEU A 187 15.18 11.34 -14.69
CA LEU A 187 14.59 11.60 -16.00
C LEU A 187 15.05 12.98 -16.47
N THR A 188 15.36 13.12 -17.76
CA THR A 188 15.63 14.43 -18.35
C THR A 188 14.34 15.25 -18.45
N GLN A 189 14.49 16.55 -18.69
CA GLN A 189 13.34 17.40 -18.97
C GLN A 189 12.62 16.95 -20.24
N GLU A 190 13.32 16.53 -21.31
CA GLU A 190 12.66 16.04 -22.52
C GLU A 190 11.86 14.76 -22.27
N GLU A 191 12.41 13.82 -21.50
CA GLU A 191 11.71 12.57 -21.12
C GLU A 191 10.47 12.89 -20.27
N THR A 192 10.58 13.82 -19.32
CA THR A 192 9.45 14.27 -18.49
C THR A 192 8.37 14.96 -19.33
N VAL A 193 8.77 15.77 -20.32
CA VAL A 193 7.85 16.41 -21.27
C VAL A 193 7.15 15.38 -22.17
N ALA A 194 7.86 14.35 -22.63
CA ALA A 194 7.28 13.27 -23.42
C ALA A 194 6.21 12.51 -22.62
N MET A 195 6.51 12.18 -21.37
CA MET A 195 5.55 11.59 -20.44
C MET A 195 4.33 12.49 -20.22
N PHE A 196 4.54 13.79 -19.95
CA PHE A 196 3.45 14.74 -19.73
C PHE A 196 2.53 14.88 -20.95
N ARG A 197 3.11 14.92 -22.16
CA ARG A 197 2.32 14.92 -23.40
C ARG A 197 1.40 13.73 -23.46
N HIS A 198 1.87 12.54 -23.09
CA HIS A 198 1.06 11.34 -23.14
C HIS A 198 0.02 11.29 -22.00
N ILE A 199 0.34 11.79 -20.81
CA ILE A 199 -0.65 11.99 -19.73
C ILE A 199 -1.83 12.85 -20.21
N TRP A 200 -1.59 13.85 -21.05
CA TRP A 200 -2.65 14.65 -21.67
C TRP A 200 -3.53 13.82 -22.63
N GLU A 201 -2.93 12.95 -23.44
CA GLU A 201 -3.68 12.07 -24.37
C GLU A 201 -4.61 11.08 -23.65
N LEU A 202 -4.21 10.68 -22.44
CA LEU A 202 -4.97 9.76 -21.58
C LEU A 202 -6.07 10.46 -20.78
N ASN A 203 -6.23 11.78 -20.93
CA ASN A 203 -7.26 12.51 -20.21
C ASN A 203 -8.65 12.10 -20.68
N GLY A 204 -9.45 11.55 -19.76
CA GLY A 204 -10.81 11.08 -20.04
C GLY A 204 -10.91 9.68 -20.65
N THR A 205 -9.79 8.98 -20.86
CA THR A 205 -9.78 7.59 -21.34
C THR A 205 -10.09 6.60 -20.23
N ASN A 206 -10.68 5.47 -20.60
CA ASN A 206 -11.03 4.37 -19.71
C ASN A 206 -10.28 3.10 -20.09
N SER A 207 -9.84 2.35 -19.08
CA SER A 207 -9.45 0.95 -19.21
C SER A 207 -10.13 0.13 -18.13
N PHE A 208 -10.26 -1.19 -18.29
CA PHE A 208 -10.65 -2.07 -17.20
C PHE A 208 -9.61 -2.01 -16.07
N TYR A 209 -10.09 -2.01 -14.82
CA TYR A 209 -9.23 -1.93 -13.63
C TYR A 209 -9.23 -3.27 -12.91
N TYR A 210 -8.07 -3.93 -12.92
CA TYR A 210 -7.84 -5.20 -12.22
C TYR A 210 -6.93 -5.00 -11.01
N PHE A 211 -7.39 -5.41 -9.83
CA PHE A 211 -6.64 -5.16 -8.58
C PHE A 211 -5.26 -5.81 -8.56
N PHE A 212 -5.15 -7.02 -9.12
CA PHE A 212 -3.89 -7.77 -9.12
C PHE A 212 -2.98 -7.45 -10.29
N THR A 213 -3.46 -6.93 -11.42
CA THR A 213 -2.64 -6.76 -12.64
C THR A 213 -2.63 -5.29 -13.07
N GLU A 214 -3.66 -4.85 -13.79
CA GLU A 214 -3.79 -3.53 -14.41
C GLU A 214 -4.23 -2.46 -13.39
N ASN A 215 -3.52 -2.40 -12.26
CA ASN A 215 -3.83 -1.49 -11.16
C ASN A 215 -3.10 -0.14 -11.29
N CYS A 216 -3.31 0.72 -10.29
CA CYS A 216 -2.67 2.03 -10.17
C CYS A 216 -1.15 2.01 -10.34
N SER A 217 -0.48 0.98 -9.84
CA SER A 217 0.98 0.92 -9.83
C SER A 217 1.54 0.47 -11.17
N TYR A 218 0.85 -0.46 -11.83
CA TYR A 218 1.18 -0.88 -13.20
C TYR A 218 1.09 0.28 -14.20
N ASN A 219 0.01 1.06 -14.11
CA ASN A 219 -0.23 2.20 -15.00
C ASN A 219 0.84 3.31 -14.86
N MET A 220 1.51 3.45 -13.71
CA MET A 220 2.66 4.35 -13.60
C MET A 220 3.87 3.87 -14.40
N LEU A 221 4.05 2.56 -14.58
CA LEU A 221 5.16 2.00 -15.36
C LEU A 221 5.01 2.31 -16.85
N TRP A 222 3.78 2.31 -17.38
CA TRP A 222 3.50 2.77 -18.75
C TRP A 222 4.01 4.19 -18.97
N LEU A 223 3.68 5.10 -18.06
CA LEU A 223 4.11 6.50 -18.14
C LEU A 223 5.64 6.64 -18.06
N LEU A 224 6.30 5.87 -17.18
CA LEU A 224 7.76 5.88 -17.08
C LEU A 224 8.45 5.33 -18.33
N GLU A 225 7.89 4.30 -18.96
CA GLU A 225 8.42 3.80 -20.23
C GLU A 225 8.15 4.74 -21.39
N VAL A 226 7.03 5.47 -21.41
CA VAL A 226 6.83 6.56 -22.38
C VAL A 226 7.85 7.68 -22.14
N ALA A 227 8.21 7.98 -20.88
CA ALA A 227 9.27 8.93 -20.57
C ALA A 227 10.62 8.44 -21.12
N ARG A 228 10.98 7.19 -20.83
CA ARG A 228 12.23 6.54 -21.23
C ARG A 228 11.97 5.12 -21.75
N PRO A 229 11.88 4.92 -23.08
CA PRO A 229 11.44 3.67 -23.70
C PRO A 229 12.36 2.46 -23.46
N THR A 230 13.57 2.70 -22.98
CA THR A 230 14.56 1.66 -22.69
C THR A 230 14.35 0.96 -21.35
N LEU A 231 13.42 1.43 -20.50
CA LEU A 231 13.32 0.94 -19.12
C LEU A 231 12.69 -0.46 -18.95
N GLN A 232 11.83 -0.92 -19.88
CA GLN A 232 11.20 -2.26 -19.86
C GLN A 232 10.80 -2.74 -18.44
N LEU A 233 10.11 -1.87 -17.70
CA LEU A 233 9.70 -2.08 -16.31
C LEU A 233 8.51 -3.04 -16.22
N ARG A 234 7.54 -2.90 -17.14
CA ARG A 234 6.30 -3.69 -17.18
C ARG A 234 6.55 -5.16 -17.45
N ASP A 235 7.53 -5.46 -18.31
CA ASP A 235 7.92 -6.82 -18.70
C ASP A 235 8.40 -7.70 -17.52
N LYS A 236 8.64 -7.10 -16.33
CA LYS A 236 8.98 -7.81 -15.10
C LYS A 236 7.77 -8.40 -14.38
N PHE A 237 6.56 -8.07 -14.80
CA PHE A 237 5.32 -8.51 -14.17
C PHE A 237 4.55 -9.42 -15.13
N THR A 238 4.21 -10.63 -14.69
CA THR A 238 3.49 -11.62 -15.51
C THR A 238 2.11 -11.94 -14.96
N TYR A 239 2.01 -12.20 -13.65
CA TYR A 239 0.77 -12.69 -13.03
C TYR A 239 0.11 -11.68 -12.08
N GLN A 240 0.92 -10.79 -11.51
CA GLN A 240 0.46 -9.81 -10.53
C GLN A 240 1.42 -8.61 -10.50
N VAL A 241 0.89 -7.45 -10.12
CA VAL A 241 1.61 -6.19 -9.91
C VAL A 241 1.33 -5.74 -8.49
N ILE A 242 2.34 -5.89 -7.63
CA ILE A 242 2.29 -5.42 -6.25
C ILE A 242 2.94 -4.02 -6.21
N PRO A 243 2.31 -3.03 -5.56
CA PRO A 243 2.84 -1.66 -5.54
C PRO A 243 4.29 -1.53 -5.07
N LEU A 244 4.70 -2.24 -4.02
CA LEU A 244 6.10 -2.20 -3.58
C LEU A 244 7.07 -2.82 -4.61
N GLU A 245 6.61 -3.81 -5.38
CA GLU A 245 7.42 -4.44 -6.42
C GLU A 245 7.67 -3.51 -7.61
N THR A 246 6.76 -2.60 -7.93
CA THR A 246 7.01 -1.57 -8.96
C THR A 246 8.13 -0.63 -8.53
N VAL A 247 8.18 -0.25 -7.25
CA VAL A 247 9.27 0.54 -6.68
C VAL A 247 10.59 -0.23 -6.72
N HIS A 248 10.60 -1.53 -6.40
CA HIS A 248 11.80 -2.36 -6.53
C HIS A 248 12.31 -2.45 -7.97
N VAL A 249 11.42 -2.61 -8.96
CA VAL A 249 11.80 -2.65 -10.39
C VAL A 249 12.37 -1.31 -10.85
N VAL A 250 11.80 -0.19 -10.40
CA VAL A 250 12.32 1.16 -10.68
C VAL A 250 13.71 1.36 -10.06
N LYS A 251 13.96 0.84 -8.85
CA LYS A 251 15.31 0.82 -8.25
C LYS A 251 16.29 -0.02 -9.07
N GLN A 252 15.88 -1.22 -9.48
CA GLN A 252 16.72 -2.12 -10.27
C GLN A 252 17.09 -1.53 -11.63
N ALA A 253 16.20 -0.73 -12.23
CA ALA A 253 16.47 0.02 -13.44
C ALA A 253 17.48 1.18 -13.25
N GLY A 254 17.88 1.48 -12.02
CA GLY A 254 18.92 2.44 -11.71
C GLY A 254 18.51 3.90 -11.93
N ILE A 255 17.21 4.19 -11.92
CA ILE A 255 16.70 5.55 -12.19
C ILE A 255 16.32 6.33 -10.93
N ILE A 256 16.53 5.80 -9.72
CA ILE A 256 16.28 6.55 -8.48
C ILE A 256 17.55 7.33 -8.11
N THR A 257 17.44 8.65 -7.91
CA THR A 257 18.56 9.52 -7.53
C THR A 257 18.55 9.91 -6.06
N ALA A 258 17.36 10.04 -5.46
CA ALA A 258 17.20 10.42 -4.06
C ALA A 258 15.93 9.78 -3.46
N GLU A 259 15.97 9.56 -2.15
CA GLU A 259 14.88 8.99 -1.36
C GLU A 259 14.49 9.99 -0.27
N HIS A 260 13.21 10.36 -0.18
CA HIS A 260 12.71 11.28 0.85
C HIS A 260 11.57 10.64 1.63
N TYR A 261 11.61 10.79 2.94
CA TYR A 261 10.57 10.32 3.85
C TYR A 261 9.69 11.49 4.32
N ARG A 262 8.38 11.27 4.32
CA ARG A 262 7.40 12.21 4.84
C ARG A 262 6.50 11.54 5.88
N PRO A 263 6.55 11.97 7.15
CA PRO A 263 5.75 11.36 8.19
C PRO A 263 4.26 11.68 8.04
N SER A 264 3.43 10.68 8.34
CA SER A 264 1.98 10.79 8.46
C SER A 264 1.57 11.64 9.67
N LYS A 265 0.29 12.05 9.69
CA LYS A 265 -0.30 12.62 10.91
C LYS A 265 -0.18 11.68 12.10
N ARG A 266 -0.37 10.38 11.87
CA ARG A 266 -0.23 9.36 12.91
C ARG A 266 1.18 9.34 13.50
N THR A 267 2.20 9.32 12.66
CA THR A 267 3.60 9.33 13.12
C THR A 267 3.93 10.58 13.93
N LYS A 268 3.45 11.75 13.50
CA LYS A 268 3.61 13.01 14.25
C LYS A 268 2.91 12.97 15.61
N LEU A 269 1.63 12.58 15.65
CA LEU A 269 0.85 12.50 16.88
C LEU A 269 1.46 11.51 17.88
N LEU A 270 1.91 10.34 17.41
CA LEU A 270 2.62 9.38 18.26
C LEU A 270 3.95 9.94 18.77
N LYS A 271 4.68 10.71 17.96
CA LYS A 271 5.90 11.38 18.44
C LYS A 271 5.58 12.41 19.52
N TYR A 272 4.53 13.23 19.37
CA TYR A 272 4.09 14.14 20.42
C TYR A 272 3.69 13.41 21.70
N GLU A 273 3.03 12.25 21.59
CA GLU A 273 2.68 11.41 22.75
C GLU A 273 3.92 10.99 23.56
N THR A 274 5.09 10.82 22.93
CA THR A 274 6.36 10.53 23.62
C THR A 274 7.05 11.76 24.23
N LEU A 275 6.73 12.96 23.75
CA LEU A 275 7.37 14.22 24.19
C LEU A 275 6.56 14.95 25.26
N LEU A 276 5.24 14.73 25.28
CA LEU A 276 4.34 15.31 26.27
C LEU A 276 4.51 14.61 27.61
N ASP A 277 4.58 15.40 28.68
CA ASP A 277 4.55 14.85 30.03
C ASP A 277 3.23 14.10 30.27
N GLU A 278 3.27 13.01 31.03
CA GLU A 278 2.10 12.15 31.26
C GLU A 278 0.88 12.91 31.82
N LYS A 279 1.12 13.94 32.64
CA LYS A 279 0.06 14.79 33.21
C LYS A 279 -0.57 15.75 32.20
N LEU A 280 0.10 16.01 31.07
CA LEU A 280 -0.28 16.99 30.06
C LEU A 280 -0.78 16.35 28.77
N ASN A 281 -0.49 15.07 28.54
CA ASN A 281 -0.72 14.39 27.27
C ASN A 281 -2.19 14.39 26.79
N THR A 282 -3.17 14.49 27.69
CA THR A 282 -4.60 14.58 27.34
C THR A 282 -5.08 15.97 26.92
N LEU A 283 -4.32 17.04 27.20
CA LEU A 283 -4.72 18.41 26.90
C LEU A 283 -4.97 18.69 25.40
N PRO A 284 -4.18 18.15 24.46
CA PRO A 284 -4.48 18.23 23.02
C PRO A 284 -5.88 17.71 22.66
N ILE A 285 -6.31 16.61 23.27
CA ILE A 285 -7.64 16.05 23.03
C ILE A 285 -8.71 16.97 23.62
N GLN A 286 -8.49 17.48 24.84
CA GLN A 286 -9.42 18.39 25.50
C GLN A 286 -9.58 19.73 24.76
N LEU A 287 -8.53 20.24 24.11
CA LEU A 287 -8.60 21.41 23.23
C LEU A 287 -9.55 21.16 22.06
N VAL A 288 -9.39 20.02 21.37
CA VAL A 288 -10.22 19.67 20.22
C VAL A 288 -11.67 19.35 20.62
N GLU A 289 -11.87 18.83 21.83
CA GLU A 289 -13.21 18.62 22.41
C GLU A 289 -13.85 19.92 22.95
N GLY A 290 -13.15 21.06 22.90
CA GLY A 290 -13.63 22.34 23.41
C GLY A 290 -13.77 22.42 24.93
N LYS A 291 -13.18 21.47 25.67
CA LYS A 291 -13.22 21.42 27.15
C LYS A 291 -12.30 22.45 27.80
N ILE A 292 -11.25 22.85 27.08
CA ILE A 292 -10.29 23.88 27.47
C ILE A 292 -10.00 24.75 26.25
N LYS A 293 -9.60 26.01 26.49
CA LYS A 293 -9.19 26.97 25.45
C LYS A 293 -7.68 26.98 25.28
N ALA A 294 -7.21 27.28 24.07
CA ALA A 294 -5.79 27.39 23.77
C ALA A 294 -5.11 28.49 24.59
N SER A 295 -5.83 29.57 24.87
CA SER A 295 -5.35 30.68 25.71
C SER A 295 -5.08 30.25 27.16
N GLN A 296 -5.77 29.22 27.66
CA GLN A 296 -5.49 28.67 29.00
C GLN A 296 -4.16 27.92 29.04
N ILE A 297 -3.74 27.31 27.93
CA ILE A 297 -2.43 26.65 27.83
C ILE A 297 -1.31 27.70 27.74
N GLU A 298 -1.50 28.68 26.85
CA GLU A 298 -0.54 29.77 26.63
C GLU A 298 -0.25 30.54 27.94
N ASN A 299 -1.29 30.93 28.67
CA ASN A 299 -1.15 31.72 29.90
C ASN A 299 -0.69 30.92 31.14
N ASN A 300 -0.65 29.58 31.07
CA ASN A 300 -0.34 28.76 32.25
C ASN A 300 1.15 28.78 32.59
N ARG A 301 1.54 29.47 33.66
CA ARG A 301 2.95 29.58 34.08
C ARG A 301 3.55 28.29 34.65
N ALA A 302 2.72 27.30 35.00
CA ALA A 302 3.18 26.02 35.54
C ALA A 302 3.63 25.04 34.45
N ILE A 303 3.30 25.31 33.18
CA ILE A 303 3.70 24.46 32.05
C ILE A 303 4.95 25.06 31.41
N ASP A 304 5.97 24.23 31.21
CA ASP A 304 7.18 24.63 30.49
C ASP A 304 6.86 25.07 29.05
N ILE A 305 7.66 25.97 28.51
CA ILE A 305 7.42 26.55 27.17
C ILE A 305 7.36 25.49 26.08
N ASP A 306 8.20 24.46 26.13
CA ASP A 306 8.21 23.40 25.12
C ASP A 306 6.97 22.50 25.25
N GLN A 307 6.55 22.21 26.48
CA GLN A 307 5.30 21.48 26.72
C GLN A 307 4.08 22.24 26.18
N LYS A 308 4.00 23.57 26.37
CA LYS A 308 2.93 24.38 25.76
C LYS A 308 2.91 24.28 24.24
N ARG A 309 4.09 24.35 23.62
CA ARG A 309 4.24 24.23 22.16
C ARG A 309 3.76 22.86 21.69
N TYR A 310 4.20 21.78 22.34
CA TYR A 310 3.77 20.42 22.00
C TYR A 310 2.26 20.21 22.19
N ILE A 311 1.65 20.76 23.24
CA ILE A 311 0.21 20.65 23.47
C ILE A 311 -0.57 21.29 22.30
N LEU A 312 -0.22 22.53 21.93
CA LEU A 312 -0.92 23.26 20.88
C LEU A 312 -0.66 22.67 19.49
N GLU A 313 0.58 22.26 19.19
CA GLU A 313 0.93 21.65 17.89
C GLU A 313 0.26 20.29 17.70
N SER A 314 0.28 19.43 18.72
CA SER A 314 -0.43 18.15 18.67
C SER A 314 -1.95 18.33 18.67
N GLY A 315 -2.47 19.38 19.31
CA GLY A 315 -3.87 19.78 19.23
C GLY A 315 -4.29 20.13 17.80
N VAL A 316 -3.48 20.91 17.08
CA VAL A 316 -3.71 21.23 15.67
C VAL A 316 -3.64 19.96 14.80
N GLU A 317 -2.61 19.13 14.96
CA GLU A 317 -2.49 17.88 14.19
C GLU A 317 -3.66 16.92 14.46
N TYR A 318 -4.14 16.84 15.71
CA TYR A 318 -5.29 16.03 16.10
C TYR A 318 -6.62 16.60 15.59
N LEU A 319 -6.77 17.93 15.60
CA LEU A 319 -7.92 18.63 15.03
C LEU A 319 -8.05 18.34 13.53
N GLU A 320 -6.95 18.52 12.78
CA GLU A 320 -6.92 18.23 11.35
C GLU A 320 -7.20 16.75 11.06
N TYR A 321 -6.68 15.85 11.90
CA TYR A 321 -6.98 14.42 11.83
C TYR A 321 -8.49 14.15 12.00
N GLN A 322 -9.12 14.71 13.03
CA GLN A 322 -10.55 14.51 13.31
C GLN A 322 -11.44 15.14 12.22
N TYR A 323 -11.04 16.28 11.67
CA TYR A 323 -11.69 16.91 10.51
C TYR A 323 -11.60 16.02 9.26
N SER A 324 -10.41 15.46 8.96
CA SER A 324 -10.21 14.56 7.82
C SER A 324 -11.03 13.27 7.89
N ARG A 325 -11.46 12.89 9.10
CA ARG A 325 -12.34 11.75 9.39
C ARG A 325 -13.83 12.11 9.37
N GLY A 326 -14.19 13.35 9.05
CA GLY A 326 -15.56 13.85 9.06
C GLY A 326 -16.18 13.97 10.46
N LYS A 327 -15.37 13.96 11.53
CA LYS A 327 -15.87 14.01 12.91
C LYS A 327 -16.10 15.43 13.43
N ILE A 328 -15.57 16.43 12.74
CA ILE A 328 -15.67 17.85 13.10
C ILE A 328 -16.20 18.60 11.88
N LYS A 329 -17.13 19.55 12.11
CA LYS A 329 -17.67 20.38 11.03
C LYS A 329 -16.64 21.40 10.60
N LYS A 330 -16.78 21.90 9.37
CA LYS A 330 -15.84 22.86 8.79
C LYS A 330 -15.73 24.14 9.62
N ASP A 331 -16.84 24.68 10.11
CA ASP A 331 -16.83 25.96 10.85
C ASP A 331 -16.14 25.80 12.21
N ASP A 332 -16.50 24.76 12.99
CA ASP A 332 -15.83 24.41 14.25
C ASP A 332 -14.32 24.17 14.04
N TYR A 333 -13.95 23.48 12.95
CA TYR A 333 -12.56 23.25 12.58
C TYR A 333 -11.82 24.57 12.35
N LEU A 334 -12.39 25.50 11.58
CA LEU A 334 -11.74 26.77 11.27
C LEU A 334 -11.56 27.63 12.53
N GLU A 335 -12.56 27.66 13.42
CA GLU A 335 -12.49 28.39 14.68
C GLU A 335 -11.38 27.84 15.60
N LEU A 336 -11.42 26.53 15.89
CA LEU A 336 -10.43 25.87 16.75
C LEU A 336 -9.02 25.94 16.15
N PHE A 337 -8.91 25.80 14.82
CA PHE A 337 -7.63 25.90 14.13
C PHE A 337 -7.06 27.31 14.26
N HIS A 338 -7.88 28.34 14.03
CA HIS A 338 -7.46 29.73 14.18
C HIS A 338 -7.05 30.05 15.62
N GLU A 339 -7.84 29.61 16.61
CA GLU A 339 -7.53 29.82 18.03
C GLU A 339 -6.18 29.19 18.41
N MET A 340 -6.01 27.88 18.16
CA MET A 340 -4.80 27.16 18.55
C MET A 340 -3.56 27.68 17.83
N THR A 341 -3.66 28.00 16.53
CA THR A 341 -2.52 28.53 15.78
C THR A 341 -2.14 29.95 16.21
N THR A 342 -3.12 30.78 16.58
CA THR A 342 -2.88 32.13 17.10
C THR A 342 -2.16 32.09 18.44
N GLU A 343 -2.62 31.25 19.37
CA GLU A 343 -1.95 31.09 20.68
C GLU A 343 -0.58 30.43 20.53
N ARG A 344 -0.45 29.47 19.61
CA ARG A 344 0.85 28.84 19.31
C ARG A 344 1.86 29.84 18.78
N ALA A 345 1.45 30.79 17.94
CA ALA A 345 2.34 31.79 17.35
C ALA A 345 3.01 32.68 18.43
N LYS A 346 2.33 32.95 19.54
CA LYS A 346 2.86 33.75 20.68
C LYS A 346 4.05 33.07 21.38
N LEU A 347 4.16 31.74 21.29
CA LEU A 347 5.19 30.95 21.95
C LEU A 347 6.54 30.93 21.20
N GLY A 348 6.66 31.65 20.08
CA GLY A 348 7.91 31.78 19.31
C GLY A 348 8.28 30.55 18.48
N ILE A 349 9.49 30.57 17.92
CA ILE A 349 10.00 29.54 17.00
C ILE A 349 10.35 28.26 17.78
N THR A 350 9.98 27.11 17.22
CA THR A 350 10.39 25.78 17.72
C THR A 350 11.31 25.09 16.72
N LYS A 351 12.05 24.08 17.18
CA LYS A 351 12.75 23.16 16.28
C LYS A 351 11.74 22.24 15.59
N PRO A 352 11.96 21.86 14.33
CA PRO A 352 11.17 20.82 13.68
C PRO A 352 11.13 19.55 14.54
N LEU A 353 10.00 18.86 14.51
CA LEU A 353 9.80 17.63 15.25
C LEU A 353 10.80 16.55 14.77
N ASP A 354 11.68 16.11 15.66
CA ASP A 354 12.68 15.07 15.35
C ASP A 354 12.03 13.68 15.34
N ILE A 355 11.63 13.26 14.14
CA ILE A 355 11.06 11.94 13.86
C ILE A 355 12.14 11.09 13.21
N LYS A 356 12.51 10.00 13.87
CA LYS A 356 13.39 8.98 13.30
C LYS A 356 12.74 8.41 12.04
N THR A 357 13.41 8.55 10.91
CA THR A 357 12.99 7.95 9.65
C THR A 357 12.93 6.42 9.80
N PRO A 358 11.78 5.78 9.50
CA PRO A 358 11.67 4.33 9.54
C PRO A 358 12.50 3.70 8.41
N PRO A 359 12.78 2.39 8.48
CA PRO A 359 13.36 1.66 7.36
C PRO A 359 12.59 1.90 6.06
N ASN A 360 13.30 2.17 4.98
CA ASN A 360 12.68 2.35 3.67
C ASN A 360 12.11 1.01 3.15
N PRO A 361 10.81 0.94 2.77
CA PRO A 361 10.18 -0.24 2.18
C PRO A 361 10.96 -0.83 1.01
N ILE A 362 11.66 0.00 0.22
CA ILE A 362 12.48 -0.45 -0.91
C ILE A 362 13.66 -1.37 -0.51
N ASN A 363 13.99 -1.41 0.78
CA ASN A 363 15.00 -2.27 1.39
C ASN A 363 14.38 -3.44 2.18
N GLY A 364 13.05 -3.58 2.17
CA GLY A 364 12.34 -4.76 2.65
C GLY A 364 12.45 -5.93 1.68
N HIS A 365 12.07 -7.12 2.14
CA HIS A 365 12.09 -8.30 1.30
C HIS A 365 11.07 -8.20 0.16
N ARG A 366 11.29 -8.97 -0.90
CA ARG A 366 10.37 -9.07 -2.04
C ARG A 366 9.10 -9.86 -1.67
N ALA A 367 8.02 -9.70 -2.43
CA ALA A 367 6.72 -10.27 -2.11
C ALA A 367 6.64 -11.80 -2.28
N PHE A 368 7.22 -12.34 -3.36
CA PHE A 368 7.18 -13.77 -3.64
C PHE A 368 8.18 -14.48 -2.74
N ARG A 369 7.72 -15.50 -2.01
CA ARG A 369 8.54 -16.28 -1.09
C ARG A 369 8.52 -17.76 -1.48
N THR A 370 9.70 -18.36 -1.47
CA THR A 370 9.86 -19.82 -1.35
C THR A 370 10.51 -20.15 -0.01
N GLN A 371 10.19 -21.31 0.54
CA GLN A 371 10.79 -21.76 1.79
C GLN A 371 11.09 -23.25 1.76
N LEU A 372 12.23 -23.60 2.33
CA LEU A 372 12.68 -24.97 2.55
C LEU A 372 12.98 -25.13 4.03
N GLY A 373 12.62 -26.26 4.62
CA GLY A 373 12.86 -26.47 6.04
C GLY A 373 12.96 -27.92 6.43
N ALA A 374 13.42 -28.12 7.66
CA ALA A 374 13.47 -29.42 8.30
C ALA A 374 13.09 -29.26 9.77
N GLY A 375 12.55 -30.32 10.36
CA GLY A 375 12.08 -30.29 11.73
C GLY A 375 11.82 -31.67 12.30
N ILE A 376 11.37 -31.67 13.55
CA ILE A 376 10.91 -32.84 14.28
C ILE A 376 9.45 -32.60 14.63
N LYS A 377 8.58 -33.55 14.28
CA LYS A 377 7.15 -33.56 14.60
C LYS A 377 6.82 -34.86 15.32
N ASP A 378 6.40 -34.79 16.58
CA ASP A 378 6.14 -35.96 17.44
C ASP A 378 7.30 -36.99 17.47
N GLY A 379 8.54 -36.50 17.40
CA GLY A 379 9.76 -37.32 17.36
C GLY A 379 10.17 -37.82 15.98
N ASP A 380 9.33 -37.68 14.95
CA ASP A 380 9.67 -38.03 13.57
C ASP A 380 10.34 -36.86 12.83
N PHE A 381 11.36 -37.15 12.04
CA PHE A 381 11.98 -36.16 11.16
C PHE A 381 11.06 -35.82 9.97
N VAL A 382 10.91 -34.52 9.70
CA VAL A 382 10.04 -33.99 8.64
C VAL A 382 10.76 -32.92 7.83
N GLY A 383 10.68 -33.00 6.51
CA GLY A 383 11.09 -31.94 5.58
C GLY A 383 9.90 -31.07 5.15
N TYR A 384 10.15 -29.80 4.86
CA TYR A 384 9.13 -28.83 4.47
C TYR A 384 9.52 -28.10 3.19
N LEU A 385 8.53 -27.88 2.33
CA LEU A 385 8.63 -27.04 1.14
C LEU A 385 7.39 -26.15 1.08
N GLY A 386 7.59 -24.84 0.89
CA GLY A 386 6.47 -23.92 0.76
C GLY A 386 6.71 -22.80 -0.24
N VAL A 387 5.59 -22.24 -0.71
CA VAL A 387 5.55 -21.14 -1.67
C VAL A 387 4.41 -20.19 -1.31
N ARG A 388 4.68 -18.90 -1.44
CA ARG A 388 3.70 -17.82 -1.25
C ARG A 388 3.94 -16.71 -2.27
N PRO A 389 3.01 -16.41 -3.18
CA PRO A 389 3.19 -15.38 -4.18
C PRO A 389 3.06 -13.94 -3.66
N ALA A 390 2.28 -13.70 -2.59
CA ALA A 390 2.07 -12.37 -2.03
C ALA A 390 1.70 -12.45 -0.54
N TYR A 391 1.97 -11.48 0.32
CA TYR A 391 2.81 -10.28 0.21
C TYR A 391 3.86 -10.31 1.35
N HIS A 392 3.40 -10.48 2.58
CA HIS A 392 4.21 -10.53 3.80
C HIS A 392 3.39 -11.19 4.92
N ASP A 393 4.03 -11.94 5.81
CA ASP A 393 3.43 -12.48 7.04
C ASP A 393 4.16 -12.00 8.30
N LEU A 394 3.49 -12.13 9.46
CA LEU A 394 4.04 -11.68 10.75
C LEU A 394 5.34 -12.40 11.16
N GLU A 395 5.70 -13.52 10.53
CA GLU A 395 6.94 -14.25 10.81
C GLU A 395 8.10 -13.83 9.88
N ASP A 396 7.81 -13.08 8.83
CA ASP A 396 8.82 -12.53 7.95
C ASP A 396 9.55 -11.36 8.62
N SER A 397 10.62 -10.85 8.01
CA SER A 397 11.30 -9.65 8.53
C SER A 397 10.41 -8.42 8.35
N GLU A 398 10.11 -7.72 9.44
CA GLU A 398 9.32 -6.47 9.40
C GLU A 398 10.10 -5.26 8.84
N TYR A 399 11.38 -5.44 8.46
CA TYR A 399 12.22 -4.34 7.98
C TYR A 399 11.65 -3.74 6.69
N GLY A 400 11.15 -2.51 6.76
CA GLY A 400 10.53 -1.81 5.64
C GLY A 400 9.02 -2.06 5.51
N PHE A 401 8.42 -2.84 6.40
CA PHE A 401 6.99 -3.10 6.43
C PHE A 401 6.34 -2.40 7.63
N LEU A 402 5.03 -2.15 7.52
CA LEU A 402 4.28 -1.60 8.63
C LEU A 402 4.08 -2.68 9.69
N ARG A 403 4.57 -2.41 10.89
CA ARG A 403 4.42 -3.25 12.07
C ARG A 403 3.00 -3.79 12.26
N GLY A 404 2.89 -5.07 12.61
CA GLY A 404 1.61 -5.71 12.95
C GLY A 404 0.67 -5.89 11.74
N THR A 405 1.22 -5.87 10.53
CA THR A 405 0.45 -6.12 9.31
C THR A 405 0.85 -7.43 8.65
N GLN A 406 -0.13 -8.12 8.09
CA GLN A 406 0.06 -9.28 7.21
C GLN A 406 -0.93 -9.19 6.07
N ILE A 407 -0.49 -9.54 4.88
CA ILE A 407 -1.39 -9.88 3.79
C ILE A 407 -0.83 -11.11 3.10
N GLU A 408 -1.61 -12.18 3.09
CA GLU A 408 -1.29 -13.45 2.45
C GLU A 408 -2.42 -13.82 1.48
N PHE A 409 -2.12 -13.74 0.18
CA PHE A 409 -2.97 -14.25 -0.89
C PHE A 409 -2.29 -15.46 -1.48
N LEU A 410 -2.89 -16.63 -1.26
CA LEU A 410 -2.30 -17.92 -1.53
C LEU A 410 -1.04 -18.19 -0.66
N ASN A 411 -1.01 -19.32 0.02
CA ASN A 411 0.22 -19.86 0.61
C ASN A 411 0.06 -21.37 0.66
N LEU A 412 1.08 -22.10 0.19
CA LEU A 412 1.11 -23.55 0.21
C LEU A 412 2.34 -24.00 0.99
N LEU A 413 2.11 -24.87 1.97
CA LEU A 413 3.17 -25.54 2.72
C LEU A 413 2.91 -27.04 2.67
N ALA A 414 3.85 -27.79 2.10
CA ALA A 414 3.87 -29.23 2.12
C ALA A 414 4.92 -29.73 3.11
N SER A 415 4.65 -30.88 3.72
CA SER A 415 5.59 -31.61 4.56
C SER A 415 5.77 -33.03 4.04
N THR A 416 6.96 -33.60 4.27
CA THR A 416 7.26 -34.98 3.93
C THR A 416 8.05 -35.64 5.04
N SER A 417 7.65 -36.85 5.40
CA SER A 417 8.31 -37.71 6.38
C SER A 417 8.59 -39.08 5.76
N LYS A 418 9.12 -40.04 6.54
CA LYS A 418 9.22 -41.44 6.09
C LYS A 418 7.87 -42.11 5.88
N LYS A 419 6.81 -41.63 6.54
CA LYS A 419 5.49 -42.26 6.59
C LYS A 419 4.55 -41.69 5.54
N GLU A 420 4.58 -40.38 5.35
CA GLU A 420 3.63 -39.67 4.50
C GLU A 420 4.19 -38.34 3.98
N THR A 421 3.61 -37.91 2.86
CA THR A 421 3.72 -36.55 2.33
C THR A 421 2.33 -35.94 2.36
N LYS A 422 2.20 -34.74 2.92
CA LYS A 422 0.91 -34.04 3.02
C LYS A 422 1.05 -32.53 2.86
N ILE A 423 -0.05 -31.88 2.57
CA ILE A 423 -0.17 -30.43 2.70
C ILE A 423 -0.36 -30.14 4.19
N GLU A 424 0.40 -29.22 4.78
CA GLU A 424 0.18 -28.75 6.15
C GLU A 424 -0.70 -27.49 6.16
N GLU A 425 -0.57 -26.67 5.13
CA GLU A 425 -1.32 -25.42 4.98
C GLU A 425 -1.54 -25.09 3.51
N ALA A 426 -2.77 -24.68 3.17
CA ALA A 426 -3.16 -24.09 1.91
C ALA A 426 -4.08 -22.89 2.19
N THR A 427 -3.49 -21.72 2.42
CA THR A 427 -4.22 -20.48 2.71
C THR A 427 -4.65 -19.83 1.41
N ILE A 428 -5.91 -19.42 1.30
CA ILE A 428 -6.41 -18.64 0.15
C ILE A 428 -6.26 -17.15 0.44
N ILE A 429 -6.75 -16.72 1.60
CA ILE A 429 -6.71 -15.33 2.07
C ILE A 429 -6.32 -15.34 3.54
N SER A 430 -5.37 -14.49 3.91
CA SER A 430 -5.10 -14.11 5.28
C SER A 430 -4.81 -12.62 5.36
N ILE A 431 -5.54 -11.92 6.23
CA ILE A 431 -5.34 -10.50 6.47
C ILE A 431 -5.23 -10.33 7.98
N VAL A 432 -4.16 -9.69 8.43
CA VAL A 432 -3.98 -9.35 9.84
C VAL A 432 -3.65 -7.88 9.96
N SER A 433 -4.34 -7.20 10.87
CA SER A 433 -4.11 -5.81 11.21
C SER A 433 -4.14 -5.67 12.73
N ILE A 434 -2.97 -5.84 13.35
CA ILE A 434 -2.77 -5.64 14.79
C ILE A 434 -2.43 -4.18 15.04
N ALA A 435 -3.46 -3.32 15.07
CA ALA A 435 -3.29 -1.89 15.30
C ALA A 435 -3.07 -1.57 16.78
N GLN A 436 -1.85 -1.11 17.11
CA GLN A 436 -1.53 -0.70 18.48
C GLN A 436 -2.30 0.57 18.86
N ARG A 437 -2.95 0.50 20.01
CA ARG A 437 -3.69 1.62 20.62
C ARG A 437 -2.70 2.61 21.23
N SER A 438 -3.05 3.87 21.13
CA SER A 438 -2.34 4.97 21.78
C SER A 438 -3.35 5.95 22.40
N LEU A 439 -2.88 7.05 22.98
CA LEU A 439 -3.75 8.11 23.46
C LEU A 439 -4.68 8.64 22.37
N PHE A 440 -4.13 9.00 21.21
CA PHE A 440 -4.87 9.57 20.06
C PHE A 440 -5.60 8.52 19.21
N PHE A 441 -5.11 7.27 19.21
CA PHE A 441 -5.63 6.22 18.32
C PHE A 441 -6.25 5.08 19.10
N LYS A 442 -7.59 4.97 19.06
CA LYS A 442 -8.37 3.91 19.72
C LYS A 442 -8.78 2.80 18.74
N ASN A 443 -7.88 2.48 17.80
CA ASN A 443 -8.14 1.48 16.77
C ASN A 443 -8.34 0.08 17.35
N PHE A 444 -9.11 -0.72 16.61
CA PHE A 444 -9.31 -2.13 16.88
C PHE A 444 -8.27 -2.95 16.10
N SER A 445 -7.90 -4.10 16.65
CA SER A 445 -7.05 -5.10 15.99
C SER A 445 -7.93 -6.23 15.49
N TRP A 446 -7.69 -6.70 14.27
CA TRP A 446 -8.49 -7.77 13.70
C TRP A 446 -7.68 -8.65 12.75
N ARG A 447 -8.17 -9.87 12.55
CA ARG A 447 -7.61 -10.83 11.61
C ARG A 447 -8.70 -11.62 10.92
N THR A 448 -8.40 -12.11 9.73
CA THR A 448 -9.20 -13.15 9.09
C THR A 448 -8.29 -14.12 8.34
N LYS A 449 -8.73 -15.37 8.26
CA LYS A 449 -8.05 -16.42 7.51
C LYS A 449 -9.09 -17.34 6.88
N ILE A 450 -8.88 -17.69 5.62
CA ILE A 450 -9.63 -18.68 4.85
C ILE A 450 -8.62 -19.64 4.20
N GLY A 451 -8.80 -20.94 4.40
CA GLY A 451 -7.96 -21.95 3.76
C GLY A 451 -7.99 -23.29 4.47
N TRP A 452 -7.07 -24.17 4.11
CA TRP A 452 -6.86 -25.45 4.80
C TRP A 452 -5.66 -25.32 5.72
N ASP A 453 -5.82 -25.74 6.96
CA ASP A 453 -4.70 -25.91 7.87
C ASP A 453 -4.89 -27.11 8.79
N ASN A 454 -3.78 -27.53 9.37
CA ASN A 454 -3.76 -28.56 10.38
C ASN A 454 -3.86 -27.97 11.80
N ASP A 455 -4.67 -26.91 12.02
CA ASP A 455 -4.90 -26.37 13.37
C ASP A 455 -6.15 -26.98 14.03
N TYR A 456 -7.15 -27.45 13.29
CA TYR A 456 -8.33 -28.12 13.87
C TYR A 456 -7.95 -29.39 14.66
N LEU A 457 -8.86 -29.93 15.49
CA LEU A 457 -8.59 -31.07 16.39
C LEU A 457 -8.18 -32.37 15.67
N THR A 458 -8.42 -32.51 14.36
CA THR A 458 -8.04 -33.67 13.56
C THR A 458 -6.56 -33.61 13.12
N GLN A 459 -6.00 -34.74 12.66
CA GLN A 459 -4.63 -34.80 12.14
C GLN A 459 -4.49 -34.40 10.67
N ASN A 460 -5.61 -34.26 9.97
CA ASN A 460 -5.67 -33.92 8.55
C ASN A 460 -5.96 -32.42 8.38
N PRO A 461 -5.40 -31.78 7.34
CA PRO A 461 -5.76 -30.42 6.98
C PRO A 461 -7.26 -30.28 6.80
N THR A 462 -7.84 -29.30 7.46
CA THR A 462 -9.28 -29.06 7.46
C THR A 462 -9.53 -27.67 6.91
N PHE A 463 -10.53 -27.54 6.03
CA PHE A 463 -10.92 -26.23 5.53
C PHE A 463 -11.51 -25.41 6.67
N GLY A 464 -11.05 -24.18 6.85
CA GLY A 464 -11.43 -23.32 7.93
C GLY A 464 -11.62 -21.87 7.50
N PHE A 465 -12.49 -21.20 8.23
CA PHE A 465 -12.67 -19.76 8.23
C PHE A 465 -12.54 -19.24 9.65
N SER A 466 -11.65 -18.28 9.87
CA SER A 466 -11.53 -17.61 11.16
C SER A 466 -11.67 -16.11 10.99
N VAL A 467 -12.33 -15.49 11.97
CA VAL A 467 -12.32 -14.04 12.18
C VAL A 467 -11.84 -13.81 13.60
N GLY A 468 -10.93 -12.87 13.77
CA GLY A 468 -10.36 -12.52 15.06
C GLY A 468 -10.45 -11.04 15.29
N ALA A 469 -10.69 -10.65 16.54
CA ALA A 469 -11.16 -9.31 16.85
C ALA A 469 -10.73 -8.94 18.29
N GLY A 470 -9.96 -7.87 18.48
CA GLY A 470 -9.64 -7.36 19.81
C GLY A 470 -8.74 -6.13 19.81
N PHE A 471 -7.75 -6.12 20.69
CA PHE A 471 -6.95 -4.93 20.98
C PHE A 471 -5.47 -5.25 21.06
N SER A 472 -4.65 -4.24 20.76
CA SER A 472 -3.21 -4.31 20.87
C SER A 472 -2.63 -3.06 21.49
N TRP A 473 -1.49 -3.22 22.16
CA TRP A 473 -0.69 -2.15 22.74
C TRP A 473 0.78 -2.45 22.45
N GLY A 474 1.57 -1.42 22.22
CA GLY A 474 2.98 -1.60 21.92
C GLY A 474 3.81 -0.37 22.27
N ASN A 475 5.12 -0.57 22.24
CA ASN A 475 6.14 0.43 22.48
C ASN A 475 7.29 0.24 21.48
N GLU A 476 8.44 0.85 21.73
CA GLU A 476 9.63 0.71 20.88
C GLU A 476 10.24 -0.70 20.85
N LEU A 477 9.94 -1.56 21.84
CA LEU A 477 10.48 -2.93 21.90
C LEU A 477 9.66 -3.91 21.06
N GLY A 478 8.35 -3.82 21.19
CA GLY A 478 7.42 -4.88 20.81
C GLY A 478 5.97 -4.45 21.01
N PHE A 479 5.05 -5.31 20.61
CA PHE A 479 3.63 -5.15 20.87
C PHE A 479 3.04 -6.46 21.39
N PHE A 480 1.96 -6.34 22.15
CA PHE A 480 1.13 -7.48 22.52
C PHE A 480 -0.31 -7.23 22.07
N TYR A 481 -1.07 -8.29 21.93
CA TYR A 481 -2.46 -8.24 21.51
C TYR A 481 -3.28 -9.32 22.19
N VAL A 482 -4.57 -9.03 22.33
CA VAL A 482 -5.58 -9.96 22.79
C VAL A 482 -6.73 -9.93 21.80
N LEU A 483 -7.11 -11.08 21.27
CA LEU A 483 -8.16 -11.24 20.27
C LEU A 483 -9.17 -12.29 20.74
N GLY A 484 -10.46 -12.06 20.49
CA GLY A 484 -11.48 -13.10 20.45
C GLY A 484 -11.59 -13.64 19.03
N ASP A 485 -11.55 -14.96 18.87
CA ASP A 485 -11.43 -15.66 17.58
C ASP A 485 -12.55 -16.69 17.41
N PRO A 486 -13.73 -16.31 16.88
CA PRO A 486 -14.65 -17.27 16.28
C PRO A 486 -14.00 -17.98 15.09
N VAL A 487 -14.18 -19.29 15.05
CA VAL A 487 -13.66 -20.17 13.99
C VAL A 487 -14.72 -21.13 13.50
N LEU A 488 -14.72 -21.39 12.21
CA LEU A 488 -15.53 -22.41 11.56
C LEU A 488 -14.61 -23.38 10.83
N TYR A 489 -14.84 -24.67 10.98
CA TYR A 489 -14.13 -25.71 10.25
C TYR A 489 -15.12 -26.63 9.55
N GLN A 490 -14.79 -27.05 8.34
CA GLN A 490 -15.57 -27.97 7.54
C GLN A 490 -14.76 -29.23 7.25
N ASN A 491 -15.21 -30.37 7.76
CA ASN A 491 -14.75 -31.71 7.37
C ASN A 491 -15.94 -32.53 6.83
N SER A 492 -16.07 -33.80 7.20
CA SER A 492 -17.32 -34.57 7.07
C SER A 492 -18.56 -33.89 7.68
N LYS A 493 -18.36 -33.03 8.70
CA LYS A 493 -19.37 -32.22 9.38
C LYS A 493 -18.85 -30.79 9.55
N PHE A 494 -19.79 -29.88 9.77
CA PHE A 494 -19.50 -28.51 10.14
C PHE A 494 -19.21 -28.42 11.64
N HIS A 495 -18.19 -27.64 12.01
CA HIS A 495 -17.80 -27.41 13.39
C HIS A 495 -17.60 -25.91 13.63
N ALA A 496 -18.29 -25.37 14.63
CA ALA A 496 -18.07 -24.01 15.10
C ALA A 496 -17.26 -24.02 16.39
N GLY A 497 -16.40 -23.03 16.57
CA GLY A 497 -15.67 -22.80 17.80
C GLY A 497 -15.52 -21.33 18.10
N VAL A 498 -15.28 -21.02 19.37
CA VAL A 498 -14.94 -19.68 19.84
C VAL A 498 -13.73 -19.80 20.75
N GLY A 499 -12.79 -18.86 20.61
CA GLY A 499 -11.61 -18.83 21.44
C GLY A 499 -11.10 -17.42 21.70
N GLY A 500 -10.02 -17.37 22.46
CA GLY A 500 -9.23 -16.17 22.67
C GLY A 500 -7.76 -16.45 22.40
N SER A 501 -7.08 -15.46 21.82
CA SER A 501 -5.64 -15.49 21.61
C SER A 501 -4.97 -14.33 22.34
N ILE A 502 -3.83 -14.62 22.96
CA ILE A 502 -2.92 -13.62 23.50
C ILE A 502 -1.60 -13.81 22.77
N GLY A 503 -1.12 -12.77 22.11
CA GLY A 503 0.14 -12.82 21.39
C GLY A 503 1.02 -11.62 21.67
N CYS A 504 2.31 -11.79 21.42
CA CYS A 504 3.29 -10.73 21.44
C CYS A 504 4.27 -10.87 20.28
N ASN A 505 4.80 -9.73 19.87
CA ASN A 505 5.82 -9.60 18.85
C ASN A 505 6.91 -8.64 19.35
N VAL A 506 8.17 -9.01 19.11
CA VAL A 506 9.36 -8.20 19.43
C VAL A 506 10.11 -7.94 18.13
N ASP A 507 10.16 -6.67 17.74
CA ASP A 507 10.55 -6.19 16.41
C ASP A 507 11.53 -4.99 16.44
N LYS A 508 11.98 -4.57 17.62
CA LYS A 508 12.90 -3.43 17.80
C LYS A 508 14.16 -3.52 16.96
N TYR A 509 14.68 -4.72 16.78
CA TYR A 509 15.94 -4.96 16.12
C TYR A 509 15.69 -5.32 14.66
N LYS A 510 16.28 -4.55 13.75
CA LYS A 510 16.12 -4.71 12.29
C LYS A 510 16.34 -6.12 11.73
N ASP A 511 17.13 -6.94 12.43
CA ASP A 511 17.54 -8.27 11.96
C ASP A 511 16.82 -9.41 12.70
N PHE A 512 16.01 -9.10 13.72
CA PHE A 512 15.29 -10.08 14.52
C PHE A 512 13.78 -9.78 14.52
N ASN A 513 12.98 -10.84 14.43
CA ASN A 513 11.55 -10.76 14.64
C ASN A 513 11.13 -11.96 15.49
N THR A 514 10.57 -11.71 16.66
CA THR A 514 10.10 -12.77 17.57
C THR A 514 8.60 -12.70 17.67
N ASN A 515 7.88 -13.79 17.42
CA ASN A 515 6.44 -13.88 17.65
C ASN A 515 6.14 -15.01 18.62
N VAL A 516 5.20 -14.78 19.54
CA VAL A 516 4.63 -15.81 20.40
C VAL A 516 3.13 -15.60 20.47
N GLU A 517 2.35 -16.63 20.21
CA GLU A 517 0.89 -16.62 20.34
C GLU A 517 0.42 -17.85 21.11
N PHE A 518 -0.43 -17.60 22.09
CA PHE A 518 -1.20 -18.61 22.82
C PHE A 518 -2.66 -18.46 22.44
N THR A 519 -3.32 -19.57 22.10
CA THR A 519 -4.74 -19.60 21.75
C THR A 519 -5.46 -20.69 22.54
N GLN A 520 -6.60 -20.34 23.13
CA GLN A 520 -7.52 -21.30 23.76
C GLN A 520 -8.87 -21.25 23.04
N ARG A 521 -9.39 -22.40 22.63
CA ARG A 521 -10.68 -22.54 21.94
C ARG A 521 -11.59 -23.54 22.64
N VAL A 522 -12.89 -23.34 22.46
CA VAL A 522 -13.96 -24.28 22.80
C VAL A 522 -14.83 -24.46 21.55
N TYR A 523 -15.12 -25.71 21.20
CA TYR A 523 -15.94 -26.06 20.05
C TYR A 523 -17.39 -26.39 20.47
N ASP A 524 -18.30 -26.34 19.51
CA ASP A 524 -19.71 -26.74 19.63
C ASP A 524 -19.92 -28.16 20.18
N SER A 525 -18.98 -29.06 19.89
CA SER A 525 -18.89 -30.41 20.47
C SER A 525 -18.59 -30.46 21.97
N GLY A 526 -18.23 -29.34 22.60
CA GLY A 526 -17.76 -29.26 23.99
C GLY A 526 -16.25 -29.49 24.14
N GLU A 527 -15.57 -29.91 23.08
CA GLU A 527 -14.12 -30.11 23.09
C GLU A 527 -13.36 -28.78 23.23
N THR A 528 -12.23 -28.84 23.93
CA THR A 528 -11.34 -27.70 24.14
C THR A 528 -9.99 -27.93 23.50
N GLN A 529 -9.37 -26.84 23.01
CA GLN A 529 -8.10 -26.88 22.32
C GLN A 529 -7.18 -25.76 22.77
N MET A 530 -5.96 -26.12 23.13
CA MET A 530 -4.85 -25.19 23.32
C MET A 530 -3.90 -25.23 22.11
N LEU A 531 -3.48 -24.07 21.64
CA LEU A 531 -2.44 -23.90 20.62
C LEU A 531 -1.36 -22.94 21.14
N ILE A 532 -0.09 -23.25 20.90
CA ILE A 532 1.02 -22.34 21.13
C ILE A 532 1.84 -22.28 19.85
N LYS A 533 2.10 -21.07 19.37
CA LYS A 533 2.99 -20.81 18.24
C LYS A 533 4.09 -19.87 18.70
N ALA A 534 5.34 -20.21 18.46
CA ALA A 534 6.46 -19.34 18.69
C ALA A 534 7.39 -19.35 17.47
N SER A 535 7.88 -18.18 17.07
CA SER A 535 8.84 -18.05 15.98
C SER A 535 9.93 -17.03 16.32
N GLN A 536 11.15 -17.33 15.86
CA GLN A 536 12.28 -16.43 15.89
C GLN A 536 12.87 -16.35 14.49
N GLY A 537 12.71 -15.19 13.86
CA GLY A 537 13.28 -14.83 12.58
C GLY A 537 14.65 -14.18 12.72
N PHE A 538 15.54 -14.51 11.78
CA PHE A 538 16.87 -13.94 11.58
C PHE A 538 16.99 -13.46 10.13
N ARG A 539 17.01 -12.15 9.93
CA ARG A 539 17.21 -11.56 8.60
C ARG A 539 18.69 -11.66 8.23
N LEU A 540 19.01 -12.46 7.20
CA LEU A 540 20.38 -12.63 6.72
C LEU A 540 20.76 -11.59 5.67
N SER A 541 19.79 -11.20 4.84
CA SER A 541 19.91 -10.15 3.83
C SER A 541 18.51 -9.61 3.52
N GLN A 542 18.39 -8.67 2.58
CA GLN A 542 17.08 -8.17 2.12
C GLN A 542 16.12 -9.31 1.76
N ASN A 543 16.61 -10.35 1.06
CA ASN A 543 15.80 -11.40 0.46
C ASN A 543 16.05 -12.80 1.04
N LYS A 544 16.68 -12.89 2.22
CA LYS A 544 16.96 -14.18 2.88
C LYS A 544 16.70 -14.09 4.38
N GLN A 545 15.99 -15.06 4.91
CA GLN A 545 15.70 -15.16 6.34
C GLN A 545 15.79 -16.62 6.80
N ILE A 546 16.28 -16.85 8.01
CA ILE A 546 16.11 -18.12 8.73
C ILE A 546 15.05 -17.91 9.81
N VAL A 547 14.11 -18.84 9.94
CA VAL A 547 13.08 -18.80 10.98
C VAL A 547 13.10 -20.11 11.77
N LEU A 548 13.32 -20.00 13.07
CA LEU A 548 13.10 -21.09 14.02
C LEU A 548 11.65 -21.05 14.46
N LYS A 549 10.93 -22.17 14.43
CA LYS A 549 9.53 -22.24 14.84
C LYS A 549 9.29 -23.39 15.80
N TYR A 550 8.39 -23.14 16.74
CA TYR A 550 7.79 -24.12 17.63
C TYR A 550 6.27 -24.01 17.53
N ASP A 551 5.62 -25.15 17.33
CA ASP A 551 4.17 -25.28 17.34
C ASP A 551 3.78 -26.39 18.34
N TYR A 552 2.91 -26.06 19.28
CA TYR A 552 2.20 -27.01 20.13
C TYR A 552 0.71 -26.97 19.77
N LYS A 553 0.10 -28.14 19.60
CA LYS A 553 -1.33 -28.25 19.32
C LYS A 553 -1.96 -29.37 20.12
N ASP A 554 -3.04 -29.07 20.84
CA ASP A 554 -3.95 -30.11 21.31
C ASP A 554 -4.70 -30.69 20.11
N LYS A 555 -4.62 -32.01 19.95
CA LYS A 555 -5.28 -32.81 18.92
C LYS A 555 -6.13 -33.90 19.56
N ILE A 556 -7.07 -34.46 18.81
CA ILE A 556 -7.82 -35.65 19.18
C ILE A 556 -7.48 -36.76 18.18
N ALA A 557 -6.97 -37.87 18.71
CA ALA A 557 -6.71 -39.10 17.96
C ALA A 557 -7.41 -40.26 18.66
N VAL A 558 -8.35 -40.92 17.97
CA VAL A 558 -9.13 -42.05 18.51
C VAL A 558 -9.78 -41.69 19.87
N GLU A 559 -10.52 -40.57 19.90
CA GLU A 559 -11.24 -40.07 21.08
C GLU A 559 -10.37 -39.73 22.31
N LYS A 560 -9.03 -39.70 22.15
CA LYS A 560 -8.10 -39.27 23.18
C LYS A 560 -7.41 -37.97 22.78
N LYS A 561 -7.26 -37.06 23.74
CA LYS A 561 -6.41 -35.89 23.59
C LYS A 561 -4.95 -36.33 23.47
N LYS A 562 -4.27 -35.79 22.47
CA LYS A 562 -2.84 -35.97 22.21
C LYS A 562 -2.23 -34.60 21.96
N ASP A 563 -1.07 -34.33 22.53
CA ASP A 563 -0.27 -33.18 22.16
C ASP A 563 0.51 -33.48 20.86
N GLU A 564 0.47 -32.54 19.92
CA GLU A 564 1.35 -32.52 18.74
C GLU A 564 2.38 -31.41 18.93
N GLN A 565 3.66 -31.78 18.93
CA GLN A 565 4.77 -30.83 19.09
C GLN A 565 5.65 -30.84 17.84
N THR A 566 5.88 -29.65 17.28
CA THR A 566 6.71 -29.48 16.09
C THR A 566 7.78 -28.42 16.32
N PHE A 567 9.04 -28.80 16.12
CA PHE A 567 10.18 -27.88 16.05
C PHE A 567 10.70 -27.86 14.62
N ARG A 568 10.84 -26.68 14.02
CA ARG A 568 11.30 -26.57 12.62
C ARG A 568 12.22 -25.38 12.40
N ILE A 569 13.15 -25.55 11.49
CA ILE A 569 14.02 -24.51 10.96
C ILE A 569 13.64 -24.30 9.50
N MET A 570 13.30 -23.08 9.14
CA MET A 570 12.86 -22.69 7.79
C MET A 570 13.85 -21.68 7.21
N LEU A 571 14.38 -21.97 6.02
CA LEU A 571 15.09 -21.01 5.19
C LEU A 571 14.10 -20.40 4.20
N LYS A 572 13.85 -19.09 4.31
CA LYS A 572 12.97 -18.32 3.42
C LYS A 572 13.82 -17.52 2.42
N TYR A 573 13.46 -17.60 1.14
CA TYR A 573 14.03 -16.81 0.05
C TYR A 573 12.94 -16.01 -0.65
N TYR A 574 13.20 -14.72 -0.86
CA TYR A 574 12.24 -13.77 -1.43
C TYR A 574 12.73 -13.24 -2.79
N PHE A 575 11.86 -13.09 -3.78
CA PHE A 575 12.26 -12.58 -5.10
C PHE A 575 11.14 -11.87 -5.86
#